data_AF-A2F2H9-F1
#
_entry.id   AF-A2F2H9-F1
#
_cell.length_a   1.000
_cell.length_b   1.000
_cell.length_c   1.000
_cell.angle_alpha   90.00
_cell.angle_beta   90.00
_cell.angle_gamma   90.00
#
_symmetry.space_group_name_H-M   'P 1'
#
loop_
_entity.id
_entity.type
_entity.pdbx_description
1 polymer ?
#
loop_
_entity_poly.entity_id
_entity_poly.type
_entity_poly.pdbx_seq_one_letter_code
_entity_poly.pdbx_strand_id
1 'polypeptide(L)'
;MLDQIDPQIFKDIIETRRINKHKRNTAQSFRDHNRIVSRMEQIGIKVDFVSACLEKICKDKLTTAFLLLIANSLISKLNIPIDRLAKRNRTALLCWYAEHWEEVSPYIPDIVSVSKKESNKSNLIFNPFDISQLLNHH
;
A
#
# COMPACT_ATOMS: atom_id res chain seq x y z
N MET A 1 0.05 -9.27 -20.97
CA MET A 1 -0.86 -8.10 -21.17
C MET A 1 -0.12 -6.76 -21.04
N LEU A 2 1.20 -6.73 -20.79
CA LEU A 2 2.05 -5.53 -20.83
C LEU A 2 3.02 -5.54 -22.04
N ASP A 3 2.90 -6.55 -22.90
CA ASP A 3 3.92 -6.93 -23.90
C ASP A 3 3.87 -6.09 -25.19
N GLN A 4 3.11 -5.00 -25.19
CA GLN A 4 2.91 -4.12 -26.36
C GLN A 4 3.01 -2.62 -26.00
N ILE A 5 3.68 -2.28 -24.90
CA ILE A 5 3.93 -0.88 -24.57
C ILE A 5 5.09 -0.38 -25.44
N ASP A 6 4.88 0.73 -26.15
CA ASP A 6 5.92 1.42 -26.91
C ASP A 6 7.15 1.66 -26.01
N PRO A 7 8.36 1.25 -26.42
CA PRO A 7 9.59 1.45 -25.65
C PRO A 7 9.82 2.91 -25.20
N GLN A 8 9.38 3.88 -26.01
CA GLN A 8 9.51 5.30 -25.65
C GLN A 8 8.55 5.67 -24.52
N ILE A 9 7.29 5.25 -24.61
CA ILE A 9 6.30 5.42 -23.53
C ILE A 9 6.78 4.73 -22.25
N PHE A 10 7.38 3.55 -22.39
CA PHE A 10 7.93 2.80 -21.26
C PHE A 10 9.00 3.61 -20.52
N LYS A 11 9.94 4.18 -21.28
CA LYS A 11 11.01 5.02 -20.75
C LYS A 11 10.47 6.28 -20.07
N ASP A 12 9.55 6.98 -20.73
CA ASP A 12 8.97 8.23 -20.23
C ASP A 12 8.22 8.02 -18.90
N ILE A 13 7.49 6.91 -18.75
CA ILE A 13 6.80 6.55 -17.50
C ILE A 13 7.81 6.36 -16.37
N ILE A 14 8.91 5.66 -16.61
CA ILE A 14 9.93 5.41 -15.60
C ILE A 14 10.63 6.71 -15.19
N GLU A 15 11.02 7.55 -16.16
CA GLU A 15 11.74 8.80 -15.92
C GLU A 15 10.89 9.84 -15.18
N THR A 16 9.58 9.87 -15.42
CA THR A 16 8.66 10.84 -14.80
C THR A 16 8.17 10.42 -13.41
N ARG A 17 8.55 9.24 -12.90
CA ARG A 17 8.16 8.79 -11.57
C ARG A 17 8.58 9.76 -10.48
N ARG A 18 7.65 10.05 -9.57
CA ARG A 18 7.94 10.83 -8.37
C ARG A 18 8.74 9.99 -7.38
N ILE A 19 10.05 10.22 -7.34
CA ILE A 19 10.95 9.63 -6.36
C ILE A 19 11.10 10.57 -5.16
N ASN A 20 11.15 10.01 -3.95
CA ASN A 20 11.45 10.78 -2.75
C ASN A 20 12.91 11.29 -2.79
N LYS A 21 13.07 12.61 -2.96
CA LYS A 21 14.34 13.34 -3.02
C LYS A 21 14.90 13.73 -1.65
N HIS A 22 14.26 13.32 -0.55
CA HIS A 22 14.70 13.68 0.78
C HIS A 22 16.10 13.13 1.10
N LYS A 23 16.90 13.93 1.83
CA LYS A 23 18.25 13.57 2.21
C LYS A 23 18.23 12.39 3.17
N ARG A 24 19.11 11.42 2.94
CA ARG A 24 19.27 10.21 3.74
C ARG A 24 20.50 10.37 4.62
N ASN A 25 20.30 10.38 5.93
CA ASN A 25 21.37 10.70 6.89
C ASN A 25 21.97 9.45 7.57
N THR A 26 21.37 8.27 7.37
CA THR A 26 21.85 7.03 8.00
C THR A 26 22.17 5.96 6.97
N ALA A 27 23.18 5.14 7.22
CA ALA A 27 23.56 4.03 6.35
C ALA A 27 22.40 3.05 6.11
N GLN A 28 21.58 2.80 7.13
CA GLN A 28 20.40 1.95 7.02
C GLN A 28 19.38 2.54 6.02
N SER A 29 19.08 3.84 6.12
CA SER A 29 18.15 4.50 5.20
C SER A 29 18.64 4.49 3.75
N PHE A 30 19.96 4.54 3.54
CA PHE A 30 20.56 4.43 2.22
C PHE A 30 20.41 3.02 1.63
N ARG A 31 20.73 1.98 2.41
CA ARG A 31 20.55 0.58 1.99
C ARG A 31 19.09 0.24 1.69
N ASP A 32 18.18 0.66 2.56
CA ASP A 32 16.75 0.44 2.37
C ASP A 32 16.24 1.14 1.12
N HIS A 33 16.68 2.37 0.86
CA HIS A 33 16.34 3.08 -0.36
C HIS A 33 16.85 2.36 -1.61
N ASN A 34 18.11 1.96 -1.64
CA ASN A 34 18.68 1.29 -2.81
C ASN A 34 17.98 -0.04 -3.09
N ARG A 35 17.60 -0.79 -2.05
CA ARG A 35 16.80 -2.01 -2.19
C ARG A 35 15.44 -1.73 -2.82
N ILE A 36 14.76 -0.66 -2.41
CA ILE A 36 13.47 -0.26 -3.00
C ILE A 36 13.64 0.14 -4.46
N VAL A 37 14.65 0.95 -4.78
CA VAL A 37 14.93 1.39 -6.15
C VAL A 37 15.22 0.18 -7.05
N SER A 38 16.10 -0.72 -6.61
CA SER A 38 16.44 -1.94 -7.36
C SER A 38 15.20 -2.81 -7.59
N ARG A 39 14.32 -2.94 -6.58
CA ARG A 39 13.07 -3.69 -6.68
C ARG A 39 12.10 -3.05 -7.68
N MET A 40 12.00 -1.72 -7.68
CA MET A 40 11.18 -0.99 -8.65
C MET A 40 11.69 -1.13 -10.09
N GLU A 41 13.00 -1.14 -10.28
CA GLU A 41 13.63 -1.34 -11.59
C GLU A 41 13.34 -2.74 -12.13
N GLN A 42 13.44 -3.76 -11.28
CA GLN A 42 13.12 -5.15 -11.64
C GLN A 42 11.65 -5.35 -12.03
N ILE A 43 10.74 -4.73 -11.29
CA ILE A 43 9.29 -4.85 -11.56
C ILE A 43 8.86 -3.97 -12.75
N GLY A 44 9.54 -2.84 -12.96
CA GLY A 44 9.23 -1.90 -14.03
C GLY A 44 7.85 -1.26 -13.86
N ILE A 45 7.12 -1.09 -14.97
CA ILE A 45 5.85 -0.35 -15.05
C ILE A 45 4.70 -1.01 -14.29
N LYS A 46 4.83 -2.31 -13.98
CA LYS A 46 3.79 -3.04 -13.25
C LYS A 46 3.46 -2.39 -11.91
N VAL A 47 4.42 -1.74 -11.25
CA VAL A 47 4.18 -0.98 -10.00
C VAL A 47 3.15 0.14 -10.20
N ASP A 48 3.27 0.92 -11.29
CA ASP A 48 2.37 2.04 -11.56
C ASP A 48 0.98 1.54 -11.94
N PHE A 49 0.92 0.50 -12.78
CA PHE A 49 -0.33 -0.17 -13.14
C PHE A 49 -1.10 -0.63 -11.90
N VAL A 50 -0.41 -1.35 -11.00
CA VAL A 50 -0.97 -1.86 -9.76
C VAL A 50 -1.42 -0.73 -8.85
N SER A 51 -0.62 0.33 -8.70
CA SER A 51 -1.00 1.51 -7.91
C SER A 51 -2.29 2.13 -8.44
N ALA A 52 -2.42 2.32 -9.75
CA ALA A 52 -3.61 2.87 -10.37
C ALA A 52 -4.83 1.94 -10.21
N CYS A 53 -4.65 0.62 -10.34
CA CYS A 53 -5.70 -0.36 -10.08
C CYS A 53 -6.20 -0.31 -8.64
N LEU A 54 -5.28 -0.26 -7.67
CA LEU A 54 -5.62 -0.16 -6.24
C LEU A 54 -6.39 1.13 -5.94
N GLU A 55 -5.96 2.27 -6.49
CA GLU A 55 -6.67 3.54 -6.34
C GLU A 55 -8.09 3.48 -6.93
N LYS A 56 -8.24 2.87 -8.11
CA LYS A 56 -9.55 2.67 -8.76
C LYS A 56 -10.49 1.78 -7.95
N ILE A 57 -9.98 0.68 -7.39
CA ILE A 57 -10.77 -0.26 -6.59
C ILE A 57 -11.19 0.39 -5.27
N CYS A 58 -10.26 1.10 -4.62
CA CYS A 58 -10.50 1.66 -3.29
C CYS A 58 -11.41 2.89 -3.34
N LYS A 59 -11.49 3.64 -4.44
CA LYS A 59 -12.32 4.86 -4.65
C LYS A 59 -12.08 6.02 -3.68
N ASP A 60 -11.31 5.80 -2.61
CA ASP A 60 -10.94 6.75 -1.57
C ASP A 60 -9.42 6.98 -1.56
N LYS A 61 -8.94 7.92 -0.73
CA LYS A 61 -7.50 8.15 -0.54
C LYS A 61 -6.81 6.87 -0.05
N LEU A 62 -6.00 6.30 -0.93
CA LEU A 62 -5.24 5.08 -0.68
C LEU A 62 -4.06 5.35 0.26
N THR A 63 -4.37 5.41 1.56
CA THR A 63 -3.36 5.59 2.62
C THR A 63 -2.51 4.34 2.79
N THR A 64 -1.27 4.51 3.26
CA THR A 64 -0.37 3.39 3.57
C THR A 64 -0.97 2.44 4.60
N ALA A 65 -1.70 2.97 5.60
CA ALA A 65 -2.37 2.16 6.62
C ALA A 65 -3.46 1.25 6.00
N PHE A 66 -4.26 1.79 5.08
CA PHE A 66 -5.28 1.01 4.40
C PHE A 66 -4.68 -0.06 3.48
N LEU A 67 -3.60 0.27 2.77
CA LEU A 67 -2.84 -0.71 1.98
C LEU A 67 -2.27 -1.85 2.83
N LEU A 68 -1.79 -1.54 4.04
CA LEU A 68 -1.30 -2.56 4.97
C LEU A 68 -2.44 -3.42 5.52
N LEU A 69 -3.62 -2.84 5.77
CA LEU A 69 -4.79 -3.59 6.19
C LEU A 69 -5.15 -4.65 5.14
N ILE A 70 -5.28 -4.23 3.88
CA ILE A 70 -5.56 -5.15 2.77
C ILE A 70 -4.46 -6.21 2.66
N ALA A 71 -3.18 -5.81 2.77
CA ALA A 71 -2.06 -6.73 2.66
C ALA A 71 -2.10 -7.78 3.76
N ASN A 72 -2.39 -7.39 5.01
CA ASN A 72 -2.50 -8.33 6.12
C ASN A 72 -3.64 -9.34 5.93
N SER A 73 -4.78 -8.91 5.38
CA SER A 73 -5.88 -9.82 5.02
C SER A 73 -5.50 -10.78 3.88
N LEU A 74 -4.67 -10.33 2.94
CA LEU A 74 -4.15 -11.20 1.88
C LEU A 74 -3.13 -12.21 2.41
N ILE A 75 -2.24 -11.79 3.30
CA ILE A 75 -1.25 -12.66 3.95
C ILE A 75 -1.95 -13.79 4.71
N SER A 76 -2.99 -13.48 5.48
CA SER A 76 -3.73 -14.51 6.23
C SER A 76 -4.48 -15.47 5.31
N LYS A 77 -4.95 -15.00 4.14
CA LYS A 77 -5.70 -15.81 3.18
C LYS A 77 -4.84 -16.66 2.26
N LEU A 78 -3.68 -16.14 1.84
CA LEU A 78 -2.83 -16.74 0.80
C LEU A 78 -1.50 -17.28 1.35
N ASN A 79 -1.18 -17.00 2.62
CA ASN A 79 0.08 -17.37 3.26
C ASN A 79 1.33 -16.84 2.54
N ILE A 80 1.18 -15.71 1.83
CA ILE A 80 2.30 -15.02 1.16
C ILE A 80 2.97 -14.11 2.19
N PRO A 81 4.27 -14.26 2.48
CA PRO A 81 4.94 -13.41 3.45
C PRO A 81 5.12 -11.99 2.92
N ILE A 82 4.99 -11.01 3.82
CA ILE A 82 5.39 -9.62 3.54
C ILE A 82 6.67 -9.27 4.28
N ASP A 83 7.63 -8.70 3.56
CA ASP A 83 8.91 -8.33 4.12
C ASP A 83 8.81 -7.06 5.01
N ARG A 84 9.79 -6.92 5.91
CA ARG A 84 9.85 -5.80 6.87
C ARG A 84 9.90 -4.43 6.18
N LEU A 85 10.48 -4.35 4.99
CA LEU A 85 10.64 -3.09 4.25
C LEU A 85 9.30 -2.65 3.65
N ALA A 86 8.55 -3.59 3.05
CA ALA A 86 7.18 -3.39 2.59
C ALA A 86 6.23 -2.97 3.72
N LYS A 87 6.38 -3.50 4.93
CA LYS A 87 5.56 -3.07 6.09
C LYS A 87 5.74 -1.59 6.47
N ARG A 88 6.88 -0.98 6.15
CA ARG A 88 7.28 0.35 6.64
C ARG A 88 7.31 1.42 5.56
N ASN A 89 7.39 1.02 4.30
CA ASN A 89 7.57 1.93 3.18
C ASN A 89 6.48 1.68 2.13
N ARG A 90 5.70 2.72 1.82
CA ARG A 90 4.58 2.62 0.85
C ARG A 90 5.04 2.15 -0.53
N THR A 91 6.20 2.60 -1.00
CA THR A 91 6.72 2.20 -2.31
C THR A 91 7.14 0.72 -2.31
N ALA A 92 7.79 0.26 -1.24
CA ALA A 92 8.11 -1.15 -1.06
C ALA A 92 6.84 -2.03 -0.98
N LEU A 93 5.79 -1.52 -0.32
CA LEU A 93 4.49 -2.18 -0.27
C LEU A 93 3.85 -2.32 -1.64
N LEU A 94 3.86 -1.26 -2.46
CA LEU A 94 3.38 -1.32 -3.84
C LEU A 94 4.19 -2.30 -4.70
N CYS A 95 5.50 -2.38 -4.49
CA CYS A 95 6.33 -3.39 -5.15
C CYS A 95 5.89 -4.81 -4.78
N TRP A 96 5.64 -5.07 -3.50
CA TRP A 96 5.12 -6.38 -3.04
C TRP A 96 3.78 -6.73 -3.69
N TYR A 97 2.85 -5.76 -3.79
CA TYR A 97 1.59 -5.98 -4.53
C TYR A 97 1.81 -6.30 -6.00
N ALA A 98 2.78 -5.65 -6.63
CA ALA A 98 3.07 -5.86 -8.05
C ALA A 98 3.72 -7.22 -8.34
N GLU A 99 4.60 -7.68 -7.45
CA GLU A 99 5.21 -9.01 -7.51
C GLU A 99 4.16 -10.11 -7.45
N HIS A 100 3.20 -10.00 -6.52
CA HIS A 100 2.18 -11.01 -6.29
C HIS A 100 0.84 -10.69 -6.96
N TRP A 101 0.80 -9.76 -7.93
CA TRP A 101 -0.44 -9.19 -8.45
C TRP A 101 -1.44 -10.23 -8.97
N GLU A 102 -0.94 -11.24 -9.69
CA GLU A 102 -1.80 -12.28 -10.27
C GLU A 102 -2.49 -13.12 -9.19
N GLU A 103 -1.82 -13.33 -8.06
CA GLU A 103 -2.33 -14.10 -6.93
C GLU A 103 -3.27 -13.26 -6.06
N VAL A 104 -2.94 -11.98 -5.81
CA VAL A 104 -3.69 -11.15 -4.86
C VAL A 104 -4.90 -10.45 -5.49
N SER A 105 -4.81 -10.06 -6.76
CA SER A 105 -5.82 -9.20 -7.41
C SER A 105 -7.25 -9.74 -7.37
N PRO A 106 -7.53 -11.05 -7.47
CA PRO A 106 -8.90 -11.56 -7.42
C PRO A 106 -9.59 -11.34 -6.06
N TYR A 107 -8.81 -11.21 -4.98
CA TYR A 107 -9.34 -11.13 -3.62
C TYR A 107 -9.48 -9.71 -3.08
N ILE A 108 -8.84 -8.73 -3.73
CA ILE A 108 -8.83 -7.34 -3.26
C ILE A 108 -10.26 -6.73 -3.21
N PRO A 109 -11.12 -6.88 -4.23
CA PRO A 109 -12.47 -6.29 -4.20
C PRO A 109 -13.30 -6.75 -3.00
N ASP A 110 -13.21 -8.04 -2.66
CA ASP A 110 -13.93 -8.62 -1.52
C ASP A 110 -13.43 -8.05 -0.19
N ILE A 111 -12.11 -7.97 -0.01
CA ILE A 111 -11.49 -7.44 1.22
C ILE A 111 -11.89 -5.97 1.41
N VAL A 112 -11.76 -5.16 0.35
CA VAL A 112 -12.12 -3.73 0.39
C VAL A 112 -13.59 -3.53 0.75
N SER A 113 -14.47 -4.39 0.22
CA SER A 113 -15.91 -4.34 0.50
C SER A 113 -16.24 -4.64 1.97
N VAL A 114 -15.47 -5.52 2.61
CA VAL A 114 -15.62 -5.84 4.04
C VAL A 114 -15.08 -4.71 4.91
N SER A 115 -13.88 -4.21 4.63
CA SER A 115 -13.24 -3.16 5.45
C SER A 115 -14.06 -1.86 5.51
N LYS A 116 -14.74 -1.49 4.41
CA LYS A 116 -15.63 -0.30 4.41
C LYS A 116 -16.86 -0.46 5.31
N LYS A 117 -17.37 -1.69 5.48
CA LYS A 117 -18.51 -1.95 6.37
C LYS A 117 -18.14 -1.80 7.85
N GLU A 118 -16.90 -2.15 8.20
CA GLU A 118 -16.41 -2.07 9.58
C GLU A 118 -16.15 -0.62 10.01
N SER A 119 -15.56 0.21 9.14
CA SER A 119 -15.33 1.65 9.42
C SER A 119 -16.64 2.43 9.65
N ASN A 120 -17.74 2.03 9.01
CA ASN A 120 -19.06 2.63 9.26
C ASN A 120 -19.69 2.18 10.58
N LYS A 121 -19.33 1.00 11.11
CA LYS A 121 -19.83 0.52 12.41
C LYS A 121 -19.10 1.14 13.60
N SER A 122 -17.81 1.46 13.47
CA SER A 122 -17.01 2.04 14.56
C SER A 122 -17.32 3.52 14.86
N ASN A 123 -18.07 4.22 14.00
CA ASN A 123 -18.48 5.61 14.22
C ASN A 123 -19.74 5.76 15.09
N LEU A 124 -20.24 4.69 15.73
CA LEU A 124 -21.53 4.69 16.44
C LEU A 124 -21.48 4.13 17.86
N ILE A 125 -20.33 4.21 18.54
CA ILE A 125 -20.24 3.94 19.98
C ILE A 125 -19.54 5.13 20.65
N PHE A 126 -20.22 6.27 20.69
CA PHE A 126 -19.96 7.29 21.71
C PHE A 126 -20.73 6.85 22.95
N ASN A 127 -20.04 6.30 23.94
CA ASN A 127 -20.68 5.93 25.20
C ASN A 127 -20.82 7.21 26.05
N PRO A 128 -22.04 7.66 26.39
CA PRO A 128 -22.23 8.87 27.21
C PRO A 128 -21.54 8.79 28.58
N PHE A 129 -21.20 7.58 29.03
CA PHE A 129 -20.45 7.34 30.27
C PHE A 129 -18.99 7.79 30.23
N ASP A 130 -18.37 7.94 29.05
CA ASP A 130 -16.96 8.38 28.94
C ASP A 130 -16.76 9.84 29.38
N ILE A 131 -17.83 10.63 29.40
CA ILE A 131 -17.82 12.03 29.89
C ILE A 131 -17.68 12.07 31.43
N SER A 132 -18.22 11.06 32.14
CA SER A 132 -18.19 11.05 33.61
C SER A 132 -16.78 10.83 34.18
N GLN A 133 -15.85 10.31 33.39
CA GLN A 133 -14.44 10.18 33.78
C GLN A 133 -13.65 11.50 33.70
N LEU A 134 -14.15 12.50 32.96
CA LEU A 134 -13.52 13.82 32.84
C LEU A 134 -13.95 14.78 33.95
N LEU A 135 -15.01 14.46 34.69
CA LEU A 135 -15.61 15.33 35.71
C LEU A 135 -15.26 14.94 37.15
N ASN A 136 -14.53 13.84 37.37
CA ASN A 136 -14.19 13.34 38.71
C ASN A 136 -12.77 13.69 39.19
N HIS A 137 -12.09 14.63 38.55
CA HIS A 137 -10.88 15.26 39.10
C HIS A 137 -11.19 16.67 39.55
N HIS A 138 -11.88 16.82 40.69
CA HIS A 138 -11.78 17.99 41.57
C HIS A 138 -12.24 17.62 42.98
#